data_AF-A0A1H3UE09-F1
#
_entry.id   AF-A0A1H3UE09-F1
#
_cell.length_a   1.000
_cell.length_b   1.000
_cell.length_c   1.000
_cell.angle_alpha   90.00
_cell.angle_beta   90.00
_cell.angle_gamma   90.00
#
_symmetry.space_group_name_H-M   'P 1'
#
loop_
_entity.id
_entity.type
_entity.pdbx_description
1 polymer ?
#
loop_
_entity_poly.entity_id
_entity_poly.type
_entity_poly.pdbx_seq_one_letter_code
_entity_poly.pdbx_strand_id
1 'polypeptide(L)'
;MKNTMLLLTLLFSVNAFAGNSMPVFIWSGKCLGGNCTMSEIEAENKENARRSVQYMLDMEEVEREMDRQFTREHQEAQARADAVPKDVYTPKGPVITCVQEVYEKATGILGDDATNHIDVSIISPGKCSFEVKEFGDFGRGCDNLAALSSIAKMGFYQEEQCRYEAESWKVYLQYQDVIYTPEWTNALSREYHKKLEPIKQKHRDNVAKLHDQEKVLNK
;
A
#
# COMPACT_ATOMS: atom_id res chain seq x y z
N MET A 1 20.45 -26.47 35.54
CA MET A 1 19.42 -27.38 36.09
C MET A 1 20.04 -28.32 37.13
N LYS A 2 20.50 -27.81 38.29
CA LYS A 2 21.12 -28.61 39.36
C LYS A 2 20.23 -28.84 40.59
N ASN A 3 19.07 -28.19 40.65
CA ASN A 3 18.17 -28.23 41.82
C ASN A 3 17.02 -29.23 41.69
N THR A 4 16.78 -29.82 40.52
CA THR A 4 15.70 -30.80 40.28
C THR A 4 16.09 -32.23 40.68
N MET A 5 17.37 -32.59 40.69
CA MET A 5 17.82 -33.93 41.10
C MET A 5 17.69 -34.20 42.61
N LEU A 6 17.69 -33.16 43.45
CA LEU A 6 17.63 -33.32 44.91
C LEU A 6 16.21 -33.57 45.45
N LEU A 7 15.18 -33.33 44.64
CA LEU A 7 13.78 -33.52 45.04
C LEU A 7 13.27 -34.95 44.83
N LEU A 8 13.87 -35.72 43.91
CA LEU A 8 13.46 -37.10 43.64
C LEU A 8 13.88 -38.08 44.74
N THR A 9 15.01 -37.86 45.41
CA THR A 9 15.43 -38.71 46.55
C THR A 9 14.59 -38.50 47.81
N LEU A 10 13.90 -37.37 47.95
CA LEU A 10 13.02 -37.07 49.10
C LEU A 10 11.63 -37.71 48.97
N LEU A 11 11.23 -38.15 47.78
CA LEU A 11 9.94 -38.83 47.54
C LEU A 11 9.98 -40.35 47.81
N PHE A 12 11.16 -40.92 48.12
CA PHE A 12 11.34 -42.34 48.43
C PHE A 12 11.51 -42.61 49.94
N SER A 13 10.89 -41.81 50.81
CA SER A 13 10.76 -42.15 52.24
C SER A 13 9.73 -43.28 52.42
N VAL A 14 10.18 -44.52 52.24
CA VAL A 14 9.80 -45.84 52.81
C VAL A 14 8.33 -46.21 53.12
N ASN A 15 7.34 -45.31 53.19
CA ASN A 15 5.98 -45.61 53.66
C ASN A 15 4.84 -45.20 52.70
N ALA A 16 5.11 -44.87 51.44
CA ALA A 16 4.07 -44.45 50.49
C ALA A 16 4.07 -45.26 49.20
N PHE A 17 3.97 -46.59 49.29
CA PHE A 17 3.55 -47.42 48.16
C PHE A 17 2.59 -48.51 48.64
N ALA A 18 1.45 -48.08 49.15
CA ALA A 18 0.26 -48.91 49.25
C ALA A 18 -0.88 -48.15 48.56
N GLY A 19 -1.25 -48.59 47.36
CA GLY A 19 -2.45 -48.15 46.66
C GLY A 19 -2.28 -46.92 45.76
N ASN A 20 -2.21 -47.17 44.45
CA ASN A 20 -2.77 -46.30 43.41
C ASN A 20 -2.22 -44.85 43.28
N SER A 21 -0.95 -44.67 42.90
CA SER A 21 -0.55 -43.45 42.17
C SER A 21 0.83 -43.55 41.51
N MET A 22 0.93 -44.27 40.40
CA MET A 22 1.94 -44.00 39.37
C MET A 22 1.33 -44.30 37.98
N PRO A 23 1.72 -43.58 36.92
CA PRO A 23 1.01 -43.60 35.65
C PRO A 23 1.20 -44.92 34.88
N VAL A 24 0.22 -45.82 35.03
CA VAL A 24 -0.49 -46.68 34.06
C VAL A 24 0.26 -47.43 32.94
N PHE A 25 1.59 -47.34 32.76
CA PHE A 25 2.24 -47.98 31.60
C PHE A 25 3.16 -49.17 31.87
N ILE A 26 3.40 -49.57 33.12
CA ILE A 26 4.18 -50.79 33.41
C ILE A 26 3.61 -51.51 34.65
N TRP A 27 2.43 -52.12 34.52
CA TRP A 27 1.96 -53.13 35.48
C TRP A 27 1.88 -54.47 34.74
N SER A 28 3.04 -55.08 34.50
CA SER A 28 3.11 -56.51 34.18
C SER A 28 3.60 -57.26 35.42
N GLY A 29 2.76 -57.27 36.46
CA GLY A 29 3.12 -57.82 37.76
C GLY A 29 2.27 -59.02 38.13
N LYS A 30 2.92 -60.12 38.56
CA LYS A 30 2.26 -61.38 38.97
C LYS A 30 1.28 -61.20 40.14
N CYS A 31 1.28 -60.05 40.81
CA CYS A 31 0.47 -59.72 41.98
C CYS A 31 -0.83 -58.95 41.71
N LEU A 32 -1.22 -58.76 40.44
CA LEU A 32 -2.46 -58.07 40.00
C LEU A 32 -3.79 -58.64 40.54
N GLY A 33 -3.75 -59.80 41.19
CA GLY A 33 -4.93 -60.49 41.76
C GLY A 33 -4.97 -60.58 43.28
N GLY A 34 -4.09 -59.88 44.01
CA GLY A 34 -4.15 -59.79 45.48
C GLY A 34 -3.63 -61.01 46.27
N ASN A 35 -3.02 -62.00 45.62
CA ASN A 35 -2.52 -63.24 46.24
C ASN A 35 -0.98 -63.30 46.34
N CYS A 36 -0.34 -62.20 46.77
CA CYS A 36 1.10 -62.17 47.02
C CYS A 36 1.41 -61.96 48.49
N THR A 37 2.47 -62.61 48.96
CA THR A 37 3.04 -62.38 50.28
C THR A 37 3.83 -61.06 50.31
N MET A 38 4.02 -60.48 51.49
CA MET A 38 4.79 -59.23 51.64
C MET A 38 6.21 -59.32 51.06
N SER A 39 6.86 -60.48 51.16
CA SER A 39 8.22 -60.65 50.63
C SER A 39 8.27 -60.61 49.09
N GLU A 40 7.21 -61.08 48.42
CA GLU A 40 7.12 -61.07 46.97
C GLU A 40 6.87 -59.65 46.45
N ILE A 41 6.06 -58.87 47.18
CA ILE A 41 5.82 -57.46 46.91
C ILE A 41 7.12 -56.65 47.04
N GLU A 42 7.90 -56.89 48.10
CA GLU A 42 9.19 -56.22 48.30
C GLU A 42 10.21 -56.54 47.19
N ALA A 43 10.27 -57.79 46.75
CA ALA A 43 11.14 -58.22 45.66
C ALA A 43 10.74 -57.57 44.32
N GLU A 44 9.45 -57.55 44.00
CA GLU A 44 8.93 -56.93 42.79
C GLU A 44 9.15 -55.40 42.79
N ASN A 45 8.93 -54.73 43.93
CA ASN A 45 9.22 -53.30 44.08
C ASN A 45 10.71 -52.99 43.87
N LYS A 46 11.61 -53.86 44.37
CA LYS A 46 13.05 -53.71 44.17
C LYS A 46 13.46 -53.89 42.71
N GLU A 47 12.84 -54.84 42.00
CA GLU A 47 13.09 -55.03 40.56
C GLU A 47 12.54 -53.88 39.73
N ASN A 48 11.32 -53.43 40.02
CA ASN A 48 10.68 -52.29 39.36
C ASN A 48 11.48 -51.00 39.58
N ALA A 49 12.01 -50.77 40.79
CA ALA A 49 12.90 -49.65 41.07
C ALA A 49 14.17 -49.71 40.21
N ARG A 50 14.82 -50.89 40.13
CA ARG A 50 16.00 -51.08 39.26
C ARG A 50 15.67 -50.82 37.79
N ARG A 51 14.54 -51.32 37.29
CA ARG A 51 14.11 -51.15 35.90
C ARG A 51 13.79 -49.68 35.59
N SER A 52 13.15 -48.99 36.52
CA SER A 52 12.85 -47.56 36.41
C SER A 52 14.13 -46.73 36.35
N VAL A 53 15.15 -47.06 37.15
CA VAL A 53 16.46 -46.41 37.10
C VAL A 53 17.15 -46.63 35.75
N GLN A 54 17.13 -47.84 35.22
CA GLN A 54 17.70 -48.11 33.90
C GLN A 54 16.99 -47.32 32.81
N TYR A 55 15.65 -47.27 32.85
CA TYR A 55 14.85 -46.50 31.91
C TYR A 55 15.18 -45.00 31.95
N MET A 56 15.37 -44.43 33.15
CA MET A 56 15.77 -43.03 33.29
C MET A 56 17.15 -42.77 32.65
N LEU A 57 18.12 -43.66 32.84
CA LEU A 57 19.45 -43.53 32.22
C LEU A 57 19.39 -43.63 30.69
N ASP A 58 18.57 -44.54 30.17
CA ASP A 58 18.38 -44.71 28.72
C ASP A 58 17.70 -43.45 28.12
N MET A 59 16.71 -42.88 28.81
CA MET A 59 16.04 -41.64 28.41
C MET A 59 16.98 -40.43 28.44
N GLU A 60 17.86 -40.31 29.44
CA GLU A 60 18.87 -39.24 29.49
C GLU A 60 19.87 -39.30 28.33
N GLU A 61 20.17 -40.49 27.80
CA GLU A 61 21.01 -40.61 26.60
C GLU A 61 20.23 -40.23 25.33
N VAL A 62 18.95 -40.63 25.23
CA VAL A 62 18.09 -40.25 24.10
C VAL A 62 17.87 -38.74 24.05
N GLU A 63 17.59 -38.09 25.18
CA GLU A 63 17.43 -36.64 25.25
C GLU A 63 18.71 -35.92 24.81
N ARG A 64 19.89 -36.40 25.25
CA ARG A 64 21.18 -35.82 24.84
C ARG A 64 21.42 -35.95 23.34
N GLU A 65 21.01 -37.06 22.73
CA GLU A 65 21.18 -37.23 21.28
C GLU A 65 20.19 -36.36 20.49
N MET A 66 18.94 -36.23 20.95
CA MET A 66 17.96 -35.31 20.35
C MET A 66 18.43 -33.85 20.42
N ASP A 67 19.00 -33.42 21.55
CA ASP A 67 19.55 -32.06 21.71
C ASP A 67 20.72 -31.80 20.73
N ARG A 68 21.60 -32.79 20.55
CA ARG A 68 22.70 -32.70 19.57
C ARG A 68 22.17 -32.58 18.15
N GLN A 69 21.15 -33.36 17.79
CA GLN A 69 20.55 -33.32 16.47
C GLN A 69 19.85 -31.99 16.22
N PHE A 70 19.03 -31.53 17.17
CA PHE A 70 18.33 -30.25 17.09
C PHE A 70 19.30 -29.09 16.90
N THR A 71 20.40 -29.07 17.67
CA THR A 71 21.43 -28.03 17.56
C THR A 71 22.07 -28.00 16.16
N ARG A 72 22.37 -29.18 15.60
CA ARG A 72 22.94 -29.30 14.25
C ARG A 72 21.98 -28.79 13.18
N GLU A 73 20.73 -29.25 13.22
CA GLU A 73 19.70 -28.85 12.27
C GLU A 73 19.42 -27.34 12.33
N HIS A 74 19.42 -26.76 13.54
CA HIS A 74 19.24 -25.33 13.72
C HIS A 74 20.41 -24.52 13.14
N GLN A 75 21.65 -24.95 13.36
CA GLN A 75 22.83 -24.32 12.79
C GLN A 75 22.83 -24.40 11.26
N GLU A 76 22.44 -25.54 10.68
CA GLU A 76 22.32 -25.70 9.23
C GLU A 76 21.21 -24.82 8.64
N ALA A 77 20.05 -24.74 9.31
CA ALA A 77 18.95 -23.87 8.89
C ALA A 77 19.34 -22.39 8.94
N GLN A 78 20.07 -21.98 9.98
CA GLN A 78 20.58 -20.63 10.13
C GLN A 78 21.60 -20.30 9.03
N ALA A 79 22.55 -21.19 8.76
CA ALA A 79 23.53 -21.02 7.69
C ALA A 79 22.87 -20.91 6.31
N ARG A 80 21.79 -21.67 6.05
CA ARG A 80 21.00 -21.52 4.83
C ARG A 80 20.30 -20.17 4.76
N ALA A 81 19.69 -19.71 5.86
CA ALA A 81 19.03 -18.41 5.91
C ALA A 81 20.00 -17.24 5.71
N ASP A 82 21.21 -17.32 6.25
CA ASP A 82 22.25 -16.30 6.07
C ASP A 82 22.88 -16.34 4.67
N ALA A 83 22.88 -17.48 4.01
CA ALA A 83 23.32 -17.63 2.62
C ALA A 83 22.30 -17.12 1.59
N VAL A 84 21.03 -16.92 1.98
CA VAL A 84 20.03 -16.32 1.10
C VAL A 84 20.39 -14.84 0.89
N PRO A 85 20.57 -14.37 -0.36
CA PRO A 85 20.77 -12.96 -0.63
C PRO A 85 19.60 -12.17 -0.03
N LYS A 86 19.90 -11.31 0.95
CA LYS A 86 18.90 -10.42 1.53
C LYS A 86 18.61 -9.35 0.50
N ASP A 87 17.40 -9.31 -0.03
CA ASP A 87 16.97 -8.27 -0.95
C ASP A 87 17.20 -6.91 -0.30
N VAL A 88 18.17 -6.17 -0.85
CA VAL A 88 18.43 -4.80 -0.43
C VAL A 88 17.30 -3.96 -0.99
N TYR A 89 16.39 -3.52 -0.13
CA TYR A 89 15.42 -2.50 -0.48
C TYR A 89 16.18 -1.25 -0.90
N THR A 90 16.31 -1.04 -2.21
CA THR A 90 16.74 0.23 -2.76
C THR A 90 15.52 1.14 -2.75
N PRO A 91 15.52 2.24 -1.98
CA PRO A 91 14.45 3.20 -2.06
C PRO A 91 14.42 3.71 -3.50
N LYS A 92 13.37 3.35 -4.24
CA LYS A 92 13.06 4.03 -5.50
C LYS A 92 12.91 5.50 -5.12
N GLY A 93 13.64 6.39 -5.80
CA GLY A 93 13.50 7.84 -5.60
C GLY A 93 12.04 8.30 -5.73
N PRO A 94 11.73 9.56 -5.39
CA PRO A 94 10.35 10.07 -5.48
C PRO A 94 9.79 9.74 -6.87
N VAL A 95 8.65 9.05 -6.91
CA VAL A 95 7.95 8.76 -8.16
C VAL A 95 7.40 10.09 -8.66
N ILE A 96 8.17 10.77 -9.52
CA ILE A 96 7.69 11.98 -10.18
C ILE A 96 6.56 11.54 -11.10
N THR A 97 5.37 12.04 -10.82
CA THR A 97 4.18 11.76 -11.63
C THR A 97 4.21 12.62 -12.89
N CYS A 98 3.58 12.19 -13.99
CA CYS A 98 3.51 13.05 -15.18
C CYS A 98 2.85 14.41 -14.89
N VAL A 99 1.97 14.47 -13.88
CA VAL A 99 1.33 15.72 -13.44
C VAL A 99 2.37 16.68 -12.89
N GLN A 100 3.25 16.20 -12.01
CA GLN A 100 4.34 17.01 -11.44
C GLN A 100 5.32 17.48 -12.53
N GLU A 101 5.72 16.60 -13.44
CA GLU A 101 6.61 16.98 -14.55
C GLU A 101 5.98 18.04 -15.46
N VAL A 102 4.68 17.92 -15.75
CA VAL A 102 3.98 18.89 -16.60
C VAL A 102 3.87 20.23 -15.91
N TYR A 103 3.50 20.29 -14.62
CA TYR A 103 3.45 21.56 -13.89
C TYR A 103 4.82 22.23 -13.77
N GLU A 104 5.89 21.46 -13.52
CA GLU A 104 7.25 22.00 -13.47
C GLU A 104 7.66 22.64 -14.81
N LYS A 105 7.44 21.92 -15.92
CA LYS A 105 7.73 22.43 -17.27
C LYS A 105 6.84 23.61 -17.65
N ALA A 106 5.55 23.53 -17.33
CA ALA A 106 4.59 24.59 -17.61
C ALA A 106 4.92 25.87 -16.82
N THR A 107 5.39 25.77 -15.58
CA THR A 107 5.81 26.92 -14.77
C THR A 107 6.95 27.68 -15.46
N GLY A 108 7.90 26.95 -16.06
CA GLY A 108 8.97 27.54 -16.87
C GLY A 108 8.48 28.24 -18.14
N ILE A 109 7.44 27.72 -18.80
CA ILE A 109 6.84 28.31 -20.00
C ILE A 109 6.04 29.57 -19.65
N LEU A 110 5.24 29.50 -18.59
CA LEU A 110 4.28 30.53 -18.21
C LEU A 110 4.92 31.65 -17.38
N GLY A 111 6.09 31.40 -16.77
CA GLY A 111 6.82 32.36 -15.96
C GLY A 111 6.15 32.69 -14.62
N ASP A 112 5.22 31.84 -14.17
CA ASP A 112 4.52 31.87 -12.88
C ASP A 112 4.00 30.44 -12.58
N ASP A 113 3.47 30.21 -11.37
CA ASP A 113 2.90 28.94 -10.94
C ASP A 113 1.82 28.47 -11.93
N ALA A 114 2.14 27.39 -12.65
CA ALA A 114 1.27 26.84 -13.69
C ALA A 114 -0.08 26.35 -13.15
N THR A 115 -0.21 26.07 -11.85
CA THR A 115 -1.48 25.65 -11.24
C THR A 115 -2.57 26.73 -11.29
N ASN A 116 -2.18 28.00 -11.43
CA ASN A 116 -3.11 29.12 -11.61
C ASN A 116 -3.71 29.13 -13.04
N HIS A 117 -2.94 28.69 -14.03
CA HIS A 117 -3.28 28.89 -15.44
C HIS A 117 -3.83 27.63 -16.12
N ILE A 118 -3.42 26.44 -15.68
CA ILE A 118 -3.80 25.16 -16.29
C ILE A 118 -4.19 24.10 -15.25
N ASP A 119 -5.10 23.22 -15.63
CA ASP A 119 -5.41 21.97 -14.95
C ASP A 119 -4.74 20.80 -15.67
N VAL A 120 -4.03 19.95 -14.94
CA VAL A 120 -3.37 18.76 -15.49
C VAL A 120 -4.01 17.50 -14.97
N SER A 121 -4.37 16.58 -15.88
CA SER A 121 -5.02 15.31 -15.58
C SER A 121 -4.29 14.13 -16.20
N ILE A 122 -4.34 12.96 -15.56
CA ILE A 122 -3.68 11.74 -16.06
C ILE A 122 -4.63 11.06 -17.07
N ILE A 123 -4.14 10.81 -18.29
CA ILE A 123 -4.87 10.03 -19.30
C ILE A 123 -4.53 8.54 -19.17
N SER A 124 -3.24 8.24 -18.99
CA SER A 124 -2.72 6.88 -18.84
C SER A 124 -1.39 6.92 -18.07
N PRO A 125 -0.83 5.80 -17.61
CA PRO A 125 0.49 5.79 -16.97
C PRO A 125 1.53 6.52 -17.82
N GLY A 126 2.13 7.58 -17.28
CA GLY A 126 3.13 8.41 -17.96
C GLY A 126 2.59 9.39 -19.02
N LYS A 127 1.28 9.50 -19.22
CA LYS A 127 0.67 10.46 -20.16
C LYS A 127 -0.36 11.33 -19.47
N CYS A 128 -0.18 12.64 -19.60
CA CYS A 128 -1.04 13.64 -19.01
C CYS A 128 -1.68 14.52 -20.09
N SER A 129 -2.87 15.03 -19.80
CA SER A 129 -3.53 16.13 -20.51
C SER A 129 -3.49 17.42 -19.70
N PHE A 130 -3.67 18.54 -20.38
CA PHE A 130 -3.94 19.81 -19.73
C PHE A 130 -5.15 20.55 -20.32
N GLU A 131 -5.77 21.37 -19.49
CA GLU A 131 -6.85 22.30 -19.85
C GLU A 131 -6.51 23.70 -19.32
N VAL A 132 -6.79 24.75 -20.09
CA VAL A 132 -6.56 26.13 -19.64
C VAL A 132 -7.69 26.56 -18.71
N LYS A 133 -7.35 27.15 -17.55
CA LYS A 133 -8.31 27.69 -16.57
C LYS A 133 -8.55 29.18 -16.72
N GLU A 134 -7.48 29.93 -16.95
CA GLU A 134 -7.51 31.39 -16.98
C GLU A 134 -7.54 31.93 -18.40
N PHE A 135 -8.35 32.96 -18.60
CA PHE A 135 -8.57 33.62 -19.87
C PHE A 135 -8.48 35.14 -19.71
N GLY A 136 -8.41 35.88 -20.82
CA GLY A 136 -8.30 37.34 -20.81
C GLY A 136 -6.90 37.84 -20.46
N ASP A 137 -6.78 38.92 -19.69
CA ASP A 137 -5.49 39.59 -19.41
C ASP A 137 -4.50 38.72 -18.61
N PHE A 138 -4.99 37.70 -17.92
CA PHE A 138 -4.18 36.72 -17.17
C PHE A 138 -4.10 35.36 -17.88
N GLY A 139 -4.66 35.25 -19.09
CA GLY A 139 -4.78 34.00 -19.85
C GLY A 139 -3.49 33.50 -20.49
N ARG A 140 -2.38 33.46 -19.74
CA ARG A 140 -1.06 32.99 -20.21
C ARG A 140 -1.12 31.57 -20.76
N GLY A 141 -2.05 30.75 -20.27
CA GLY A 141 -2.31 29.41 -20.81
C GLY A 141 -2.73 29.44 -22.28
N CYS A 142 -3.61 30.36 -22.67
CA CYS A 142 -4.03 30.54 -24.07
C CYS A 142 -2.91 31.06 -24.96
N ASP A 143 -2.12 32.03 -24.47
CA ASP A 143 -1.00 32.60 -25.22
C ASP A 143 0.11 31.58 -25.49
N ASN A 144 0.24 30.57 -24.62
CA ASN A 144 1.27 29.54 -24.68
C ASN A 144 0.72 28.15 -25.04
N LEU A 145 -0.48 28.05 -25.60
CA LEU A 145 -1.14 26.77 -25.97
C LEU A 145 -0.20 25.84 -26.76
N ALA A 146 0.50 26.38 -27.76
CA ALA A 146 1.42 25.58 -28.59
C ALA A 146 2.59 25.02 -27.76
N ALA A 147 3.19 25.82 -26.89
CA ALA A 147 4.27 25.38 -26.01
C ALA A 147 3.78 24.35 -24.99
N LEU A 148 2.61 24.55 -24.39
CA LEU A 148 1.99 23.61 -23.45
C LEU A 148 1.60 22.28 -24.14
N SER A 149 1.15 22.33 -25.39
CA SER A 149 0.85 21.13 -26.18
C SER A 149 2.06 20.24 -26.48
N SER A 150 3.28 20.78 -26.36
CA SER A 150 4.51 20.01 -26.52
C SER A 150 4.87 19.16 -25.30
N ILE A 151 4.32 19.48 -24.12
CA ILE A 151 4.64 18.81 -22.85
C ILE A 151 3.49 17.91 -22.34
N ALA A 152 2.25 18.18 -22.72
CA ALA A 152 1.08 17.39 -22.37
C ALA A 152 0.03 17.43 -23.48
N LYS A 153 -0.85 16.43 -23.52
CA LYS A 153 -1.94 16.41 -24.50
C LYS A 153 -2.93 17.53 -24.19
N MET A 154 -3.14 18.43 -25.13
CA MET A 154 -4.15 19.47 -24.99
C MET A 154 -5.56 18.87 -24.92
N GLY A 155 -6.39 19.38 -24.01
CA GLY A 155 -7.81 19.04 -23.91
C GLY A 155 -8.59 19.38 -25.18
N PHE A 156 -9.81 18.85 -25.27
CA PHE A 156 -10.63 19.03 -26.46
C PHE A 156 -11.07 20.49 -26.65
N TYR A 157 -11.03 20.95 -27.89
CA TYR A 157 -11.51 22.26 -28.33
C TYR A 157 -10.87 23.46 -27.60
N GLN A 158 -9.73 23.28 -26.93
CA GLN A 158 -9.05 24.33 -26.15
C GLN A 158 -8.66 25.55 -27.00
N GLU A 159 -8.23 25.36 -28.25
CA GLU A 159 -7.96 26.47 -29.16
C GLU A 159 -9.21 27.31 -29.44
N GLU A 160 -10.36 26.65 -29.64
CA GLU A 160 -11.63 27.30 -29.88
C GLU A 160 -12.17 27.96 -28.59
N GLN A 161 -11.95 27.37 -27.42
CA GLN A 161 -12.26 27.98 -26.13
C GLN A 161 -11.44 29.25 -25.92
N CYS A 162 -10.12 29.19 -26.11
CA CYS A 162 -9.24 30.35 -26.00
C CYS A 162 -9.62 31.47 -26.98
N ARG A 163 -9.99 31.14 -28.23
CA ARG A 163 -10.53 32.11 -29.19
C ARG A 163 -11.83 32.75 -28.68
N TYR A 164 -12.79 31.94 -28.24
CA TYR A 164 -14.09 32.40 -27.75
C TYR A 164 -13.94 33.35 -26.56
N GLU A 165 -13.09 32.99 -25.61
CA GLU A 165 -12.84 33.80 -24.42
C GLU A 165 -12.09 35.09 -24.77
N ALA A 166 -11.10 35.04 -25.66
CA ALA A 166 -10.40 36.24 -26.13
C ALA A 166 -11.32 37.23 -26.86
N GLU A 167 -12.24 36.74 -27.70
CA GLU A 167 -13.23 37.59 -28.37
C GLU A 167 -14.26 38.15 -27.37
N SER A 168 -14.73 37.33 -26.42
CA SER A 168 -15.68 37.75 -25.38
C SER A 168 -15.06 38.78 -24.44
N TRP A 169 -13.79 38.60 -24.08
CA TRP A 169 -13.02 39.53 -23.26
C TRP A 169 -12.90 40.90 -23.92
N LYS A 170 -12.62 40.96 -25.23
CA LYS A 170 -12.60 42.23 -25.98
C LYS A 170 -13.93 42.98 -25.96
N VAL A 171 -15.05 42.27 -25.85
CA VAL A 171 -16.36 42.90 -25.65
C VAL A 171 -16.50 43.37 -24.21
N TYR A 172 -16.13 42.55 -23.23
CA TYR A 172 -16.13 42.92 -21.81
C TYR A 172 -15.33 44.21 -21.55
N LEU A 173 -14.12 44.33 -22.09
CA LEU A 173 -13.27 45.52 -21.95
C LEU A 173 -13.94 46.82 -22.41
N GLN A 174 -14.88 46.78 -23.35
CA GLN A 174 -15.63 47.98 -23.79
C GLN A 174 -16.61 48.49 -22.72
N TYR A 175 -16.95 47.65 -21.75
CA TYR A 175 -17.92 47.95 -20.70
C TYR A 175 -17.32 47.81 -19.29
N GLN A 176 -16.05 47.45 -19.15
CA GLN A 176 -15.43 47.12 -17.85
C GLN A 176 -15.61 48.22 -16.80
N ASP A 177 -15.60 49.49 -17.21
CA ASP A 177 -15.67 50.64 -16.31
C ASP A 177 -17.09 50.92 -15.82
N VAL A 178 -18.10 50.41 -16.54
CA VAL A 178 -19.53 50.65 -16.24
C VAL A 178 -20.23 49.38 -15.74
N ILE A 179 -19.76 48.20 -16.12
CA ILE A 179 -20.30 46.91 -15.69
C ILE A 179 -20.01 46.77 -14.19
N TYR A 180 -21.05 46.48 -13.39
CA TYR A 180 -21.05 46.52 -11.92
C TYR A 180 -21.20 47.89 -11.24
N THR A 181 -21.40 48.96 -12.01
CA THR A 181 -21.75 50.28 -11.44
C THR A 181 -23.25 50.57 -11.56
N PRO A 182 -23.78 51.58 -10.85
CA PRO A 182 -25.14 52.05 -11.06
C PRO A 182 -25.43 52.56 -12.49
N GLU A 183 -24.38 52.87 -13.27
CA GLU A 183 -24.49 53.30 -14.67
C GLU A 183 -24.83 52.13 -15.60
N TRP A 184 -24.74 50.88 -15.13
CA TRP A 184 -25.14 49.69 -15.86
C TRP A 184 -26.65 49.60 -16.04
N THR A 185 -27.15 50.20 -17.12
CA THR A 185 -28.59 50.18 -17.45
C THR A 185 -29.01 48.92 -18.20
N ASN A 186 -30.32 48.64 -18.22
CA ASN A 186 -30.91 47.59 -19.07
C ASN A 186 -30.62 47.79 -20.56
N ALA A 187 -30.44 49.03 -21.03
CA ALA A 187 -30.09 49.31 -22.41
C ALA A 187 -28.66 48.86 -22.73
N LEU A 188 -27.70 49.19 -21.86
CA LEU A 188 -26.30 48.76 -21.98
C LEU A 188 -26.16 47.24 -21.86
N SER A 189 -26.88 46.62 -20.93
CA SER A 189 -26.92 45.16 -20.81
C SER A 189 -27.39 44.47 -22.10
N ARG A 190 -28.47 44.97 -22.72
CA ARG A 190 -28.94 44.46 -24.01
C ARG A 190 -27.93 44.66 -25.13
N GLU A 191 -27.28 45.80 -25.18
CA GLU A 191 -26.23 46.08 -26.18
C GLU A 191 -25.04 45.13 -26.03
N TYR A 192 -24.56 44.95 -24.79
CA TYR A 192 -23.49 44.02 -24.44
C TYR A 192 -23.83 42.58 -24.88
N HIS A 193 -25.02 42.09 -24.53
CA HIS A 193 -25.45 40.75 -24.94
C HIS A 193 -25.62 40.62 -26.46
N LYS A 194 -26.10 41.67 -27.14
CA LYS A 194 -26.20 41.69 -28.60
C LYS A 194 -24.82 41.59 -29.27
N LYS A 195 -23.78 42.19 -28.68
CA LYS A 195 -22.39 42.05 -29.15
C LYS A 195 -21.79 40.68 -28.87
N LEU A 196 -22.16 40.04 -27.75
CA LEU A 196 -21.70 38.70 -27.41
C LEU A 196 -22.38 37.59 -28.23
N GLU A 197 -23.64 37.76 -28.62
CA GLU A 197 -24.41 36.71 -29.30
C GLU A 197 -23.74 36.16 -30.57
N PRO A 198 -23.22 36.97 -31.51
CA PRO A 198 -22.52 36.42 -32.68
C PRO A 198 -21.25 35.64 -32.30
N ILE A 199 -20.54 36.03 -31.24
CA ILE A 199 -19.34 35.32 -30.75
C ILE A 199 -19.73 33.96 -30.17
N LYS A 200 -20.80 33.92 -29.37
CA LYS A 200 -21.38 32.69 -28.81
C LYS A 200 -21.88 31.76 -29.91
N GLN A 201 -22.57 32.29 -30.91
CA GLN A 201 -23.05 31.48 -32.02
C GLN A 201 -21.90 30.86 -32.80
N LYS A 202 -20.88 31.66 -33.15
CA LYS A 202 -19.67 31.17 -33.83
C LYS A 202 -18.96 30.08 -33.03
N HIS A 203 -18.86 30.23 -31.71
CA HIS A 203 -18.30 29.20 -30.84
C HIS A 203 -19.11 27.90 -30.89
N ARG A 204 -20.43 27.97 -30.74
CA ARG A 204 -21.32 26.80 -30.86
C ARG A 204 -21.14 26.09 -32.21
N ASP A 205 -21.09 26.85 -33.31
CA ASP A 205 -20.95 26.29 -34.66
C ASP A 205 -19.58 25.61 -34.85
N ASN A 206 -18.50 26.24 -34.35
CA ASN A 206 -17.15 25.68 -34.42
C ASN A 206 -17.02 24.40 -33.58
N VAL A 207 -17.52 24.40 -32.34
CA VAL A 207 -17.50 23.21 -31.47
C VAL A 207 -18.29 22.06 -32.11
N ALA A 208 -19.48 22.34 -32.67
CA ALA A 208 -20.26 21.33 -33.38
C ALA A 208 -19.49 20.72 -34.55
N LYS A 209 -18.82 21.56 -35.35
CA LYS A 209 -17.99 21.11 -36.48
C LYS A 209 -16.79 20.27 -36.02
N LEU A 210 -16.07 20.68 -34.97
CA LEU A 210 -14.93 19.95 -34.43
C LEU A 210 -15.36 18.59 -33.87
N HIS A 211 -16.51 18.54 -33.19
CA HIS A 211 -17.08 17.31 -32.68
C HIS A 211 -17.50 16.33 -33.79
N ASP A 212 -18.05 16.84 -34.90
CA ASP A 212 -18.36 15.99 -36.05
C ASP A 212 -17.11 15.47 -36.76
N GLN A 213 -16.03 16.26 -36.83
CA GLN A 213 -14.73 15.80 -37.35
C GLN A 213 -14.13 14.69 -36.49
N GLU A 214 -14.19 14.83 -35.16
CA GLU A 214 -13.72 13.82 -34.21
C GLU A 214 -14.45 12.48 -34.38
N LYS A 215 -15.78 12.51 -34.55
CA LYS A 215 -16.57 11.30 -34.84
C LYS A 215 -16.16 10.60 -36.13
N VAL A 216 -15.69 11.34 -37.13
CA VAL A 216 -15.22 10.77 -38.40
C VAL A 216 -13.84 10.14 -38.25
N LEU A 217 -12.94 10.77 -37.49
CA LEU A 217 -11.58 10.28 -37.26
C LEU A 217 -11.52 9.04 -36.35
N ASN A 218 -12.52 8.87 -35.48
CA ASN A 218 -12.62 7.74 -34.54
C ASN A 218 -13.47 6.56 -35.09
N LYS A 219 -13.84 6.57 -36.37
CA LYS A 219 -14.48 5.45 -37.08
C LYS A 219 -13.46 4.72 -37.95
#